data_AF-A0A967WQG4-F1
#
_entry.id   AF-A0A967WQG4-F1
#
_cell.length_a   1.000
_cell.length_b   1.000
_cell.length_c   1.000
_cell.angle_alpha   90.00
_cell.angle_beta   90.00
_cell.angle_gamma   90.00
#
_symmetry.space_group_name_H-M   'P 1'
#
loop_
_entity.id
_entity.type
_entity.pdbx_description
1 polymer ?
#
loop_
_entity_poly.entity_id
_entity_poly.type
_entity_poly.pdbx_seq_one_letter_code
_entity_poly.pdbx_strand_id
1 'polypeptide(L)'
;MGLLSQLLNVPSTDPGDARRRRLLNILLVGIAVLMLMLVLVTAIASMAEVLEQEYASILLRGSLGGLAGVVVIFFINRRVSGWLASTLFLLLLIFIIVSSDEPAQLVDGRSLFVFALPILMASVLLRPFASFIAAALVSVIL
;
A
#
# COMPACT_ATOMS: atom_id res chain seq x y z
N MET A 1 -21.07 -15.43 -9.47
CA MET A 1 -19.61 -15.12 -9.41
C MET A 1 -19.28 -13.83 -10.21
N GLY A 2 -19.91 -12.69 -9.90
CA GLY A 2 -19.98 -11.54 -10.83
C GLY A 2 -19.16 -10.29 -10.49
N LEU A 3 -18.97 -9.94 -9.21
CA LEU A 3 -18.38 -8.63 -8.83
C LEU A 3 -16.89 -8.72 -8.47
N LEU A 4 -16.48 -9.71 -7.69
CA LEU A 4 -15.08 -9.91 -7.31
C LEU A 4 -14.19 -10.21 -8.52
N SER A 5 -14.67 -11.02 -9.47
CA SER A 5 -13.95 -11.32 -10.71
C SER A 5 -13.77 -10.09 -11.59
N GLN A 6 -14.77 -9.19 -11.63
CA GLN A 6 -14.70 -7.94 -12.38
C GLN A 6 -13.74 -6.92 -11.76
N LEU A 7 -13.71 -6.84 -10.42
CA LEU A 7 -12.76 -5.98 -9.70
C LEU A 7 -11.31 -6.46 -9.85
N LEU A 8 -11.09 -7.77 -9.87
CA LEU A 8 -9.74 -8.35 -9.91
C LEU A 8 -9.16 -8.48 -11.32
N ASN A 9 -9.97 -8.74 -12.35
CA ASN A 9 -9.47 -8.97 -13.71
C ASN A 9 -9.35 -7.68 -14.51
N VAL A 10 -8.13 -7.26 -14.82
CA VAL A 10 -7.85 -6.12 -15.71
C VAL A 10 -7.61 -6.62 -17.14
N PRO A 11 -8.31 -6.09 -18.16
CA PRO A 11 -8.05 -6.45 -19.54
C PRO A 11 -6.66 -5.95 -19.96
N SER A 12 -5.82 -6.85 -20.45
CA SER A 12 -4.50 -6.55 -21.02
C SER A 12 -4.24 -7.48 -22.20
N THR A 13 -3.55 -6.96 -23.22
CA THR A 13 -3.13 -7.71 -24.40
C THR A 13 -1.94 -8.62 -24.13
N ASP A 14 -1.12 -8.30 -23.12
CA ASP A 14 0.01 -9.12 -22.66
C ASP A 14 -0.40 -9.96 -21.42
N PRO A 15 -0.32 -11.31 -21.48
CA PRO A 15 -0.63 -12.17 -20.34
C PRO A 15 0.28 -11.92 -19.11
N GLY A 16 1.53 -11.49 -19.32
CA GLY A 16 2.45 -11.16 -18.24
C GLY A 16 2.00 -9.93 -17.46
N ASP A 17 1.68 -8.85 -18.18
CA ASP A 17 1.11 -7.63 -17.58
C ASP A 17 -0.25 -7.91 -16.93
N ALA A 18 -1.12 -8.72 -17.56
CA ALA A 18 -2.41 -9.11 -16.99
C ALA A 18 -2.26 -9.76 -15.59
N ARG A 19 -1.29 -10.67 -15.46
CA ARG A 19 -0.99 -11.33 -14.18
C ARG A 19 -0.53 -10.33 -13.12
N ARG A 20 0.40 -9.42 -13.45
CA ARG A 20 0.94 -8.43 -12.51
C ARG A 20 -0.13 -7.44 -12.06
N ARG A 21 -0.96 -6.94 -12.99
CA ARG A 21 -2.08 -6.05 -12.65
C ARG A 21 -3.13 -6.72 -11.78
N ARG A 22 -3.41 -8.01 -12.01
CA ARG A 22 -4.31 -8.79 -11.17
C ARG A 22 -3.75 -8.95 -9.75
N LEU A 23 -2.45 -9.26 -9.62
CA LEU A 23 -1.79 -9.32 -8.32
C LEU A 23 -1.85 -7.97 -7.59
N LEU A 24 -1.57 -6.87 -8.30
CA LEU A 24 -1.70 -5.53 -7.73
C LEU A 24 -3.13 -5.27 -7.24
N ASN A 25 -4.16 -5.62 -8.01
CA ASN A 25 -5.54 -5.45 -7.56
C ASN A 25 -5.88 -6.29 -6.33
N ILE A 26 -5.37 -7.51 -6.21
CA ILE A 26 -5.54 -8.33 -5.00
C ILE A 26 -4.94 -7.61 -3.79
N LEU A 27 -3.72 -7.07 -3.93
CA LEU A 27 -3.04 -6.33 -2.86
C LEU A 27 -3.78 -5.04 -2.49
N LEU A 28 -4.21 -4.25 -3.49
CA LEU A 28 -4.96 -3.02 -3.27
C LEU A 28 -6.29 -3.28 -2.56
N VAL A 29 -7.01 -4.34 -2.95
CA VAL A 29 -8.25 -4.74 -2.27
C VAL A 29 -7.97 -5.16 -0.82
N GLY A 30 -6.93 -5.97 -0.59
CA GLY A 30 -6.54 -6.37 0.76
C GLY A 30 -6.21 -5.18 1.66
N ILE A 31 -5.40 -4.24 1.16
CA ILE A 31 -5.03 -3.03 1.90
C ILE A 31 -6.23 -2.10 2.09
N ALA A 32 -7.10 -1.95 1.09
CA ALA A 32 -8.33 -1.18 1.23
C ALA A 32 -9.22 -1.75 2.35
N VAL A 33 -9.37 -3.08 2.43
CA VAL A 33 -10.13 -3.73 3.51
C VAL A 33 -9.48 -3.46 4.87
N LEU A 34 -8.16 -3.62 5.00
CA LEU A 34 -7.43 -3.33 6.24
C LEU A 34 -7.56 -1.85 6.65
N MET A 35 -7.47 -0.92 5.71
CA MET A 35 -7.65 0.51 5.97
C MET A 35 -9.08 0.84 6.38
N LEU A 36 -10.09 0.24 5.75
CA LEU A 36 -11.49 0.39 6.17
C LEU A 36 -11.72 -0.13 7.58
N MET A 37 -11.13 -1.29 7.92
CA MET A 37 -11.17 -1.82 9.29
C MET A 37 -10.50 -0.87 10.27
N LEU A 38 -9.33 -0.31 9.92
CA LEU A 38 -8.63 0.66 10.77
C LEU A 38 -9.47 1.93 11.00
N VAL A 39 -10.08 2.49 9.96
CA VAL A 39 -11.00 3.63 10.07
C VAL A 39 -12.16 3.29 11.01
N LEU A 40 -12.79 2.13 10.83
CA LEU A 40 -13.92 1.69 11.64
C LEU A 40 -13.53 1.53 13.12
N VAL A 41 -12.43 0.82 13.40
CA VAL A 41 -11.94 0.60 14.77
C VAL A 41 -11.57 1.93 15.43
N THR A 42 -10.89 2.82 14.70
CA THR A 42 -10.50 4.14 15.23
C THR A 42 -11.74 4.99 15.52
N ALA A 43 -12.74 4.99 14.65
CA ALA A 43 -13.99 5.71 14.86
C ALA A 43 -14.74 5.20 16.11
N ILE A 44 -14.86 3.88 16.26
CA ILE A 44 -15.51 3.26 17.43
C ILE A 44 -14.73 3.58 18.71
N ALA A 45 -13.40 3.44 18.71
CA ALA A 45 -12.56 3.74 19.87
C ALA A 45 -12.63 5.23 20.27
N SER A 46 -12.73 6.12 19.28
CA SER A 46 -12.91 7.55 19.51
C SER A 46 -14.28 7.87 20.12
N MET A 47 -15.36 7.24 19.64
CA MET A 47 -16.71 7.41 20.20
C MET A 47 -16.86 6.82 21.61
N ALA A 48 -16.09 5.77 21.91
CA ALA A 48 -16.07 5.13 23.22
C ALA A 48 -15.13 5.85 24.22
N GLU A 49 -14.51 6.96 23.84
CA GLU A 49 -13.55 7.73 24.64
C GLU A 49 -12.33 6.91 25.12
N VAL A 50 -12.01 5.81 24.42
CA VAL A 50 -10.86 4.94 24.73
C VAL A 50 -9.56 5.51 24.15
N LEU A 51 -9.66 6.25 23.05
CA LEU A 51 -8.54 6.85 22.34
C LEU A 51 -8.59 8.37 22.47
N GLU A 52 -7.48 9.01 22.85
CA GLU A 52 -7.45 10.46 22.94
C GLU A 52 -7.77 11.09 21.57
N GLN A 53 -8.48 12.21 21.61
CA GLN A 53 -9.04 12.84 20.42
C GLN A 53 -7.96 13.27 19.41
N GLU A 54 -6.78 13.68 19.90
CA GLU A 54 -5.65 14.04 19.05
C GLU A 54 -5.14 12.82 18.25
N TYR A 55 -4.83 11.71 18.92
CA TYR A 55 -4.41 10.47 18.28
C TYR A 55 -5.46 9.93 17.31
N ALA A 56 -6.75 9.93 17.72
CA ALA A 56 -7.85 9.52 16.86
C ALA A 56 -7.91 10.36 15.58
N SER A 57 -7.73 11.67 15.68
CA SER A 57 -7.76 12.58 14.53
C SER A 57 -6.61 12.35 13.55
N ILE A 58 -5.42 11.98 14.04
CA ILE A 58 -4.24 11.69 13.21
C ILE A 58 -4.44 10.35 12.50
N LEU A 59 -4.86 9.31 13.24
CA LEU A 59 -5.14 7.98 12.69
C LEU A 59 -6.22 8.01 11.62
N LEU A 60 -7.32 8.75 11.85
CA LEU A 60 -8.39 8.91 10.87
C LEU A 60 -7.91 9.64 9.61
N ARG A 61 -7.20 10.77 9.75
CA ARG A 61 -6.69 11.51 8.58
C ARG A 61 -5.68 10.69 7.78
N GLY A 62 -4.76 10.00 8.46
CA GLY A 62 -3.77 9.13 7.82
C GLY A 62 -4.41 7.95 7.10
N SER A 63 -5.34 7.25 7.74
CA SER A 63 -6.04 6.10 7.14
C SER A 63 -6.96 6.49 5.98
N LEU A 64 -7.68 7.62 6.08
CA LEU A 64 -8.48 8.15 4.97
C LEU A 64 -7.60 8.62 3.80
N GLY A 65 -6.49 9.29 4.08
CA GLY A 65 -5.51 9.67 3.05
C GLY A 65 -4.90 8.46 2.35
N GLY A 66 -4.53 7.43 3.12
CA GLY A 66 -4.05 6.15 2.59
C GLY A 66 -5.11 5.46 1.71
N LEU A 67 -6.36 5.42 2.15
CA LEU A 67 -7.47 4.83 1.41
C LEU A 67 -7.70 5.58 0.08
N ALA A 68 -7.67 6.90 0.11
CA ALA A 68 -7.76 7.72 -1.10
C ALA A 68 -6.62 7.40 -2.08
N GLY A 69 -5.38 7.26 -1.58
CA GLY A 69 -4.23 6.83 -2.38
C GLY A 69 -4.44 5.46 -3.03
N VAL A 70 -4.92 4.48 -2.26
CA VAL A 70 -5.23 3.13 -2.76
C VAL A 70 -6.30 3.17 -3.85
N VAL A 71 -7.36 3.96 -3.66
CA VAL A 71 -8.43 4.14 -4.66
C VAL A 71 -7.88 4.75 -5.96
N VAL A 72 -7.06 5.79 -5.86
CA VAL A 72 -6.42 6.43 -7.02
C VAL A 72 -5.56 5.41 -7.77
N ILE A 73 -4.71 4.66 -7.06
CA ILE A 73 -3.83 3.65 -7.66
C ILE A 73 -4.66 2.53 -8.33
N PHE A 74 -5.77 2.11 -7.72
CA PHE A 74 -6.68 1.15 -8.31
C PHE A 74 -7.25 1.63 -9.66
N PHE A 75 -7.67 2.89 -9.74
CA PHE A 75 -8.13 3.47 -11.00
C PHE A 75 -7.02 3.56 -12.06
N ILE A 76 -5.80 3.93 -11.65
CA ILE A 76 -4.64 3.96 -12.54
C ILE A 76 -4.33 2.56 -13.08
N ASN A 77 -4.33 1.53 -12.22
CA ASN A 77 -4.11 0.15 -12.64
C ASN A 77 -5.17 -0.33 -13.63
N ARG A 78 -6.42 0.07 -13.39
CA ARG A 78 -7.57 -0.33 -14.20
C ARG A 78 -7.60 0.32 -15.58
N ARG A 79 -7.25 1.60 -15.68
CA ARG A 79 -7.50 2.40 -16.90
C ARG A 79 -6.25 2.94 -17.60
N VAL A 80 -5.12 3.02 -16.91
CA VAL A 80 -3.93 3.73 -17.41
C VAL A 80 -2.78 2.77 -17.64
N SER A 81 -2.01 2.44 -16.60
CA SER A 81 -0.78 1.65 -16.73
C SER A 81 -0.52 0.84 -15.47
N GLY A 82 -0.33 -0.47 -15.65
CA GLY A 82 0.00 -1.39 -14.57
C GLY A 82 1.36 -1.10 -13.95
N TRP A 83 2.35 -0.75 -14.78
CA TRP A 83 3.68 -0.39 -14.31
C TRP A 83 3.64 0.87 -13.43
N LEU A 84 2.93 1.92 -13.87
CA LEU A 84 2.80 3.15 -13.08
C LEU A 84 2.08 2.88 -11.76
N ALA A 85 0.98 2.12 -11.80
CA ALA A 85 0.22 1.78 -10.60
C ALA A 85 1.04 0.95 -9.61
N SER A 86 1.81 -0.03 -10.08
CA SER A 86 2.72 -0.82 -9.25
C SER A 86 3.80 0.05 -8.61
N THR A 87 4.41 0.98 -9.35
CA THR A 87 5.41 1.90 -8.79
C THR A 87 4.80 2.81 -7.73
N LEU A 88 3.64 3.42 -8.00
CA LEU A 88 2.93 4.28 -7.04
C LEU A 88 2.53 3.50 -5.78
N PHE A 89 2.10 2.25 -5.94
CA PHE A 89 1.80 1.37 -4.82
C PHE A 89 3.02 1.14 -3.92
N LEU A 90 4.17 0.83 -4.50
CA LEU A 90 5.40 0.62 -3.75
C LEU A 90 5.85 1.89 -3.03
N LEU A 91 5.77 3.05 -3.69
CA LEU A 91 6.10 4.33 -3.07
C LEU A 91 5.14 4.66 -1.92
N LEU A 92 3.84 4.42 -2.10
CA LEU A 92 2.85 4.59 -1.04
C LEU A 92 3.17 3.68 0.16
N LEU A 93 3.52 2.43 -0.09
CA LEU A 93 3.84 1.46 0.96
C LEU A 93 5.11 1.87 1.73
N ILE A 94 6.16 2.28 1.02
CA ILE A 94 7.40 2.80 1.64
C ILE A 94 7.07 4.05 2.47
N PHE A 95 6.32 4.99 1.91
CA PHE A 95 5.93 6.22 2.60
C PHE A 95 5.15 5.95 3.89
N ILE A 96 4.21 5.00 3.86
CA ILE A 96 3.46 4.58 5.05
C ILE A 96 4.40 4.01 6.11
N ILE A 97 5.32 3.10 5.74
CA ILE A 97 6.27 2.51 6.70
C ILE A 97 7.12 3.60 7.36
N VAL A 98 7.73 4.48 6.55
CA VAL A 98 8.62 5.55 7.04
C VAL A 98 7.87 6.53 7.94
N SER A 99 6.60 6.79 7.65
CA SER A 99 5.77 7.72 8.43
C SER A 99 5.14 7.09 9.68
N SER A 100 5.21 5.76 9.83
CA SER A 100 4.54 5.04 10.93
C SER A 100 5.41 4.87 12.17
N ASP A 101 6.73 5.03 12.04
CA ASP A 101 7.69 4.86 13.14
C ASP A 101 8.46 6.15 13.40
N GLU A 102 9.01 6.25 14.61
CA GLU A 102 9.94 7.32 14.93
C GLU A 102 11.25 7.15 14.15
N PRO A 103 11.80 8.22 13.55
CA PRO A 103 13.02 8.12 12.74
C PRO A 103 14.20 7.45 13.48
N ALA A 104 14.36 7.75 14.77
CA ALA A 104 15.42 7.15 15.59
C ALA A 104 15.26 5.62 15.69
N GLN A 105 14.05 5.13 15.95
CA GLN A 105 13.77 3.70 16.08
C GLN A 105 13.91 2.95 14.75
N LEU A 106 13.67 3.66 13.64
CA LEU A 106 13.80 3.15 12.30
C LEU A 106 15.27 2.95 11.90
N VAL A 107 16.15 3.89 12.25
CA VAL A 107 17.61 3.80 12.08
C VAL A 107 18.23 2.76 13.02
N ASP A 108 17.73 2.65 14.25
CA ASP A 108 18.18 1.66 15.25
C ASP A 108 17.79 0.22 14.90
N GLY A 109 17.05 0.02 13.80
CA GLY A 109 16.85 -1.28 13.19
C GLY A 109 15.57 -2.00 13.59
N ARG A 110 14.74 -1.41 14.46
CA ARG A 110 13.50 -2.03 15.00
C ARG A 110 12.54 -2.49 13.89
N SER A 111 12.46 -1.71 12.82
CA SER A 111 11.48 -1.89 11.75
C SER A 111 12.10 -2.18 10.38
N LEU A 112 13.40 -2.49 10.33
CA LEU A 112 14.12 -2.82 9.09
C LEU A 112 13.48 -4.00 8.34
N PHE A 113 12.99 -5.00 9.07
CA PHE A 113 12.37 -6.18 8.47
C PHE A 113 11.09 -5.84 7.68
N VAL A 114 10.38 -4.77 8.05
CA VAL A 114 9.14 -4.36 7.38
C VAL A 114 9.45 -3.86 5.96
N PHE A 115 10.64 -3.32 5.71
CA PHE A 115 11.09 -2.90 4.38
C PHE A 115 11.40 -4.08 3.43
N ALA A 116 11.48 -5.32 3.93
CA ALA A 116 11.52 -6.48 3.05
C ALA A 116 10.22 -6.60 2.23
N LEU A 117 9.07 -6.16 2.76
CA LEU A 117 7.79 -6.20 2.07
C LEU A 117 7.80 -5.42 0.74
N PRO A 118 8.10 -4.11 0.69
CA PRO A 118 8.15 -3.37 -0.58
C PRO A 118 9.21 -3.93 -1.54
N ILE A 119 10.36 -4.41 -1.05
CA ILE A 119 11.42 -4.98 -1.91
C ILE A 119 10.94 -6.27 -2.59
N LEU A 120 10.31 -7.18 -1.83
CA LEU A 120 9.74 -8.41 -2.37
C LEU A 120 8.59 -8.10 -3.32
N MET A 121 7.70 -7.18 -2.95
CA MET A 121 6.58 -6.78 -3.81
C MET A 121 7.07 -6.15 -5.13
N ALA A 122 8.19 -5.42 -5.13
CA ALA A 122 8.77 -4.87 -6.35
C ALA A 122 9.17 -5.96 -7.35
N SER A 123 9.74 -7.09 -6.88
CA SER A 123 10.10 -8.22 -7.75
C SER A 123 8.89 -8.90 -8.41
N VAL A 124 7.72 -8.83 -7.75
CA VAL A 124 6.49 -9.51 -8.18
C VAL A 124 5.62 -8.60 -9.05
N LEU A 125 5.49 -7.32 -8.68
CA LEU A 125 4.61 -6.35 -9.31
C LEU A 125 5.25 -5.63 -10.50
N LEU A 126 6.58 -5.49 -10.49
CA LEU A 126 7.36 -4.87 -11.55
C LEU A 126 8.26 -5.91 -12.23
N ARG A 127 9.25 -5.45 -12.99
CA ARG A 127 10.27 -6.31 -13.60
C ARG A 127 11.26 -6.75 -12.49
N PRO A 128 11.93 -7.92 -12.61
CA PRO A 128 12.79 -8.46 -11.56
C PRO A 128 13.87 -7.49 -11.05
N PHE A 129 14.41 -6.64 -11.91
CA PHE A 129 15.43 -5.66 -11.51
C PHE A 129 14.90 -4.56 -10.58
N ALA A 130 13.58 -4.36 -10.49
CA ALA A 130 12.97 -3.32 -9.68
C ALA A 130 13.16 -3.55 -8.17
N SER A 131 13.42 -4.78 -7.73
CA SER A 131 13.77 -5.06 -6.33
C SER A 131 15.09 -4.40 -5.93
N PHE A 132 16.08 -4.33 -6.83
CA PHE A 132 17.34 -3.63 -6.57
C PHE A 132 17.13 -2.13 -6.45
N ILE A 133 16.26 -1.55 -7.29
CA ILE A 133 15.91 -0.13 -7.20
C ILE A 133 15.18 0.15 -5.90
N ALA A 134 14.21 -0.68 -5.53
CA ALA A 134 13.50 -0.55 -4.25
C ALA A 134 14.45 -0.68 -3.06
N ALA A 135 15.37 -1.64 -3.09
CA ALA A 135 16.39 -1.80 -2.04
C ALA A 135 17.29 -0.57 -1.95
N ALA A 136 17.78 -0.04 -3.08
CA ALA A 136 18.60 1.16 -3.11
C ALA A 136 17.84 2.39 -2.56
N LEU A 137 16.57 2.56 -2.91
CA LEU A 137 15.73 3.63 -2.37
C LEU A 137 15.55 3.49 -0.86
N VAL A 138 15.26 2.29 -0.37
CA VAL A 138 15.14 2.01 1.06
C VAL A 138 16.46 2.31 1.78
N SER A 139 17.60 1.88 1.23
CA SER A 139 18.92 2.13 1.82
C SER A 139 19.31 3.61 1.88
N VAL A 140 18.72 4.48 1.05
CA VAL A 140 18.95 5.94 1.13
C VAL A 140 18.10 6.60 2.21
N ILE A 141 16.94 6.00 2.53
CA ILE A 141 16.00 6.52 3.51
C ILE A 141 16.40 6.13 4.94
N LEU A 142 17.03 4.96 5.10
CA LEU A 142 17.62 4.46 6.34
C LEU A 142 18.94 5.16 6.64
#